data_AF-A0A081C9Z2-F1
#
_entry.id   AF-A0A081C9Z2-F1
#
_cell.length_a   1.000
_cell.length_b   1.000
_cell.length_c   1.000
_cell.angle_alpha   90.00
_cell.angle_beta   90.00
_cell.angle_gamma   90.00
#
_symmetry.space_group_name_H-M   'P 1'
#
loop_
_entity.id
_entity.type
_entity.pdbx_description
1 polymer ?
#
loop_
_entity_poly.entity_id
_entity_poly.type
_entity_poly.pdbx_seq_one_letter_code
_entity_poly.pdbx_strand_id
1 'polypeptide(L)'
;MKPKYNERFNQPEGTDDRPEVQQLFNRLKVHVPELTRLLEQCCGHWGYEDPIYRFYHQSFKVYALQTQTMQIVAALQALRPEFPLNAWFMQIVTEGTGKTFVNEDNQRWPTVTRPIIEAFFHARYFLEMAVKYGTHLRCSPAQMPSGWAAFLELYNLR
;
A
#
# COMPACT_ATOMS: atom_id res chain seq x y z
N MET A 1 18.02 -15.18 -2.96
CA MET A 1 19.07 -14.20 -2.62
C MET A 1 18.35 -12.93 -2.16
N LYS A 2 18.42 -12.54 -0.88
CA LYS A 2 17.81 -11.25 -0.45
C LYS A 2 18.56 -10.14 -1.20
N PRO A 3 17.88 -9.27 -1.98
CA PRO A 3 18.59 -8.19 -2.66
C PRO A 3 19.32 -7.34 -1.61
N LYS A 4 20.63 -7.13 -1.80
CA LYS A 4 21.40 -6.24 -0.92
C LYS A 4 20.81 -4.84 -1.06
N TYR A 5 20.30 -4.29 0.05
CA TYR A 5 19.84 -2.90 0.09
C TYR A 5 21.03 -1.97 -0.19
N ASN A 6 20.86 -1.01 -1.09
CA ASN A 6 21.93 -0.10 -1.47
C ASN A 6 22.18 0.91 -0.34
N GLU A 7 23.29 0.75 0.38
CA GLU A 7 23.63 1.57 1.55
C GLU A 7 23.86 3.05 1.21
N ARG A 8 24.03 3.41 -0.08
CA ARG A 8 24.18 4.80 -0.52
C ARG A 8 23.00 5.70 -0.11
N PHE A 9 21.82 5.13 0.10
CA PHE A 9 20.63 5.88 0.55
C PHE A 9 20.59 6.14 2.06
N ASN A 10 21.61 5.74 2.82
CA ASN A 10 21.67 5.94 4.27
C ASN A 10 22.78 6.93 4.69
N GLN A 11 23.28 7.75 3.76
CA GLN A 11 24.34 8.71 4.09
C GLN A 11 23.78 9.95 4.82
N PRO A 12 24.42 10.42 5.91
CA PRO A 12 23.94 11.54 6.71
C PRO A 12 23.90 12.87 5.95
N GLU A 13 24.80 13.09 5.00
CA GLU A 13 24.91 14.32 4.22
C GLU A 13 23.87 14.41 3.09
N GLY A 14 23.04 13.37 2.94
CA GLY A 14 22.02 13.27 1.91
C GLY A 14 20.63 13.11 2.50
N THR A 15 20.29 13.83 3.57
CA THR A 15 18.95 13.80 4.17
C THR A 15 18.00 14.83 3.55
N ASP A 16 16.72 14.47 3.47
CA ASP A 16 15.66 15.40 3.07
C ASP A 16 15.19 16.21 4.28
N ASP A 17 15.62 17.47 4.38
CA ASP A 17 15.40 18.30 5.58
C ASP A 17 13.99 18.91 5.67
N ARG A 18 13.09 18.62 4.72
CA ARG A 18 11.71 19.10 4.76
C ARG A 18 10.99 18.58 6.02
N PRO A 19 10.44 19.46 6.89
CA PRO A 19 9.84 19.05 8.16
C PRO A 19 8.75 17.99 8.01
N GLU A 20 7.90 18.10 7.00
CA GLU A 20 6.81 17.17 6.72
C GLU A 20 7.29 15.77 6.32
N VAL A 21 8.42 15.69 5.60
CA VAL A 21 9.05 14.42 5.23
C VAL A 21 9.69 13.76 6.46
N GLN A 22 10.39 14.54 7.29
CA GLN A 22 10.99 14.05 8.53
C GLN A 22 9.94 13.55 9.52
N GLN A 23 8.83 14.27 9.68
CA GLN A 23 7.71 13.86 10.52
C GLN A 23 7.09 12.53 10.02
N LEU A 24 6.82 12.44 8.72
CA LEU A 24 6.30 11.21 8.11
C LEU A 24 7.27 10.04 8.30
N PHE A 25 8.57 10.25 8.08
CA PHE A 25 9.59 9.22 8.28
C PHE A 25 9.64 8.73 9.73
N ASN A 26 9.65 9.64 10.70
CA ASN A 26 9.66 9.27 12.11
C ASN A 26 8.42 8.47 12.51
N ARG A 27 7.23 8.87 12.04
CA ARG A 27 5.99 8.10 12.25
C ARG A 27 6.07 6.73 11.58
N LEU A 28 6.57 6.66 10.34
CA LEU A 28 6.78 5.39 9.65
C LEU A 28 7.66 4.45 10.50
N LYS A 29 8.80 4.94 11.03
CA LYS A 29 9.70 4.13 11.86
C LYS A 29 9.01 3.53 13.08
N VAL A 30 8.13 4.28 13.75
CA VAL A 30 7.35 3.79 14.89
C VAL A 30 6.36 2.70 14.49
N HIS A 31 5.74 2.83 13.31
CA HIS A 31 4.68 1.92 12.86
C HIS A 31 5.16 0.71 12.04
N VAL A 32 6.44 0.61 11.69
CA VAL A 32 6.99 -0.52 10.89
C VAL A 32 6.55 -1.90 11.40
N PRO A 33 6.60 -2.23 12.71
CA PRO A 33 6.22 -3.56 13.18
C PRO A 33 4.77 -3.92 12.83
N GLU A 34 3.86 -2.96 13.02
CA GLU A 34 2.42 -3.16 12.74
C GLU A 34 2.16 -3.24 11.23
N LEU A 35 2.80 -2.38 10.44
CA LEU A 35 2.70 -2.43 8.97
C LEU A 35 3.26 -3.75 8.41
N THR A 36 4.31 -4.30 9.03
CA THR A 36 4.89 -5.58 8.65
C THR A 36 3.90 -6.72 8.91
N ARG A 37 3.28 -6.74 10.10
CA ARG A 37 2.25 -7.72 10.45
C ARG A 37 1.05 -7.65 9.50
N LEU A 38 0.61 -6.45 9.13
CA LEU A 38 -0.46 -6.26 8.16
C LEU A 38 -0.05 -6.79 6.77
N LEU A 39 1.18 -6.52 6.32
CA LEU A 39 1.67 -7.00 5.03
C LEU A 39 1.74 -8.54 4.99
N GLU A 40 2.16 -9.18 6.08
CA GLU A 40 2.18 -10.64 6.19
C GLU A 40 0.77 -11.23 6.07
N GLN A 41 -0.23 -10.60 6.71
CA GLN A 41 -1.64 -11.01 6.59
C GLN A 41 -2.15 -10.91 5.15
N CYS A 42 -1.77 -9.85 4.43
CA CYS A 42 -2.12 -9.65 3.02
C CYS A 42 -1.35 -10.52 2.03
N CYS A 43 -0.33 -11.28 2.47
CA CYS A 43 0.45 -12.18 1.63
C CYS A 43 0.09 -13.67 1.81
N GLY A 44 -0.78 -14.01 2.77
CA GLY A 44 -1.15 -15.39 3.07
C GLY A 44 -2.20 -15.98 2.12
N HIS A 45 -2.49 -17.28 2.30
CA HIS A 45 -3.48 -18.01 1.50
C HIS A 45 -4.83 -17.29 1.39
N TRP A 46 -5.38 -16.85 2.52
CA TRP A 46 -6.68 -16.18 2.57
C TRP A 46 -6.66 -14.71 2.13
N GLY A 47 -5.50 -14.05 2.19
CA GLY A 47 -5.36 -12.64 1.83
C GLY A 47 -4.87 -12.38 0.42
N TYR A 48 -4.29 -13.39 -0.23
CA TYR A 48 -3.71 -13.24 -1.55
C TYR A 48 -4.15 -14.38 -2.48
N GLU A 49 -3.77 -15.61 -2.15
CA GLU A 49 -3.90 -16.74 -3.07
C GLU A 49 -5.36 -17.05 -3.42
N ASP A 50 -6.21 -17.34 -2.42
CA ASP A 50 -7.63 -17.67 -2.62
C ASP A 50 -8.36 -16.51 -3.32
N PRO A 51 -8.40 -15.26 -2.80
CA PRO A 51 -9.20 -14.21 -3.44
C PRO A 51 -8.73 -13.86 -4.87
N ILE A 52 -7.43 -13.89 -5.17
CA ILE A 52 -6.93 -13.60 -6.52
C ILE A 52 -7.28 -14.74 -7.49
N TYR A 53 -7.07 -16.01 -7.09
CA TYR A 53 -7.46 -17.16 -7.89
C TYR A 53 -8.98 -17.19 -8.15
N ARG A 54 -9.80 -16.78 -7.17
CA ARG A 54 -11.27 -16.75 -7.26
C ARG A 54 -11.80 -15.81 -8.32
N PHE A 55 -11.01 -14.84 -8.77
CA PHE A 55 -11.32 -14.04 -9.95
C PHE A 55 -11.53 -14.92 -11.19
N TYR A 56 -10.64 -15.89 -11.42
CA TYR A 56 -10.72 -16.78 -12.57
C TYR A 56 -11.84 -17.82 -12.46
N HIS A 57 -12.38 -18.00 -11.26
CA HIS A 57 -13.52 -18.88 -10.98
C HIS A 57 -14.86 -18.15 -10.84
N GLN A 58 -14.91 -16.84 -11.11
CA GLN A 58 -16.11 -16.02 -10.92
C GLN A 58 -16.76 -16.18 -9.54
N SER A 59 -15.94 -16.25 -8.50
CA SER A 59 -16.43 -16.48 -7.15
C SER A 59 -16.49 -15.18 -6.37
N PHE A 60 -17.62 -14.96 -5.68
CA PHE A 60 -17.87 -13.80 -4.81
C PHE A 60 -16.76 -13.55 -3.76
N LYS A 61 -15.93 -14.54 -3.46
CA LYS A 61 -14.78 -14.42 -2.57
C LYS A 61 -13.78 -13.31 -2.97
N VAL A 62 -13.73 -12.89 -4.24
CA VAL A 62 -12.94 -11.73 -4.67
C VAL A 62 -13.29 -10.46 -3.86
N TYR A 63 -14.56 -10.31 -3.47
CA TYR A 63 -15.06 -9.13 -2.74
C TYR A 63 -14.44 -9.01 -1.34
N ALA A 64 -13.86 -10.09 -0.80
CA ALA A 64 -13.16 -10.06 0.48
C ALA A 64 -11.89 -9.18 0.46
N LEU A 65 -11.30 -8.92 -0.72
CA LEU A 65 -10.15 -8.03 -0.89
C LEU A 65 -10.46 -6.58 -0.48
N GLN A 66 -11.73 -6.17 -0.52
CA GLN A 66 -12.14 -4.82 -0.14
C GLN A 66 -11.81 -4.53 1.33
N THR A 67 -12.06 -5.51 2.21
CA THR A 67 -11.76 -5.38 3.65
C THR A 67 -10.27 -5.15 3.88
N GLN A 68 -9.41 -5.92 3.20
CA GLN A 68 -7.97 -5.77 3.32
C GLN A 68 -7.48 -4.46 2.73
N THR A 69 -8.02 -4.06 1.58
CA THR A 69 -7.73 -2.76 0.97
C THR A 69 -8.01 -1.62 1.96
N MET A 70 -9.17 -1.64 2.62
CA MET A 70 -9.52 -0.62 3.60
C MET A 70 -8.65 -0.65 4.87
N GLN A 71 -8.24 -1.84 5.33
CA GLN A 71 -7.28 -1.97 6.44
C GLN A 71 -5.92 -1.35 6.09
N ILE A 72 -5.42 -1.60 4.88
CA ILE A 72 -4.16 -1.02 4.39
C ILE A 72 -4.28 0.51 4.27
N VAL A 73 -5.35 1.00 3.63
CA VAL A 73 -5.60 2.44 3.47
C VAL A 73 -5.68 3.13 4.83
N ALA A 74 -6.38 2.56 5.80
CA ALA A 74 -6.47 3.10 7.15
C ALA A 74 -5.09 3.16 7.84
N ALA A 75 -4.28 2.10 7.72
CA ALA A 75 -2.94 2.05 8.31
C ALA A 75 -1.98 3.09 7.68
N LEU A 76 -2.05 3.27 6.36
CA LEU A 76 -1.26 4.29 5.65
C LEU A 76 -1.74 5.70 6.01
N GLN A 77 -3.06 5.95 6.01
CA GLN A 77 -3.64 7.23 6.39
C GLN A 77 -3.28 7.63 7.82
N ALA A 78 -3.17 6.67 8.74
CA ALA A 78 -2.78 6.92 10.14
C ALA A 78 -1.34 7.45 10.30
N LEU A 79 -0.46 7.28 9.30
CA LEU A 79 0.88 7.87 9.33
C LEU A 79 0.82 9.41 9.21
N ARG A 80 -0.23 9.96 8.59
CA ARG A 80 -0.44 11.41 8.45
C ARG A 80 -1.94 11.72 8.37
N PRO A 81 -2.69 11.55 9.48
CA PRO A 81 -4.15 11.56 9.47
C PRO A 81 -4.77 12.90 9.09
N GLU A 82 -4.01 13.99 9.21
CA GLU A 82 -4.48 15.35 8.92
C GLU A 82 -4.50 15.68 7.42
N PHE A 83 -3.86 14.85 6.58
CA PHE A 83 -3.71 15.09 5.15
C PHE A 83 -4.20 13.89 4.34
N PRO A 84 -4.99 14.09 3.27
CA PRO A 84 -5.46 12.97 2.46
C PRO A 84 -4.29 12.32 1.72
N LEU A 85 -4.41 11.01 1.50
CA LEU A 85 -3.55 10.30 0.56
C LEU A 85 -3.78 10.80 -0.88
N ASN A 86 -2.85 10.49 -1.78
CA ASN A 86 -2.86 10.90 -3.18
C ASN A 86 -4.23 10.67 -3.85
N ALA A 87 -4.70 11.68 -4.60
CA ALA A 87 -6.05 11.69 -5.16
C ALA A 87 -6.30 10.54 -6.15
N TRP A 88 -5.31 10.19 -6.98
CA TRP A 88 -5.43 9.08 -7.94
C TRP A 88 -5.49 7.74 -7.22
N PHE A 89 -4.68 7.56 -6.16
CA PHE A 89 -4.77 6.39 -5.31
C PHE A 89 -6.15 6.27 -4.64
N MET A 90 -6.67 7.36 -4.10
CA MET A 90 -7.99 7.37 -3.47
C MET A 90 -9.13 7.13 -4.47
N GLN A 91 -8.98 7.57 -5.72
CA GLN A 91 -9.92 7.23 -6.80
C GLN A 91 -9.95 5.71 -7.04
N ILE A 92 -8.78 5.08 -7.20
CA ILE A 92 -8.66 3.62 -7.39
C ILE A 92 -9.31 2.88 -6.20
N VAL A 93 -9.03 3.30 -4.97
CA VAL A 93 -9.64 2.71 -3.76
C VAL A 93 -11.15 2.85 -3.77
N THR A 94 -11.67 4.02 -4.13
CA THR A 94 -13.12 4.28 -4.19
C THR A 94 -13.79 3.40 -5.25
N GLU A 95 -13.18 3.27 -6.41
CA GLU A 95 -13.70 2.44 -7.50
C GLU A 95 -13.65 0.94 -7.17
N GLY A 96 -12.70 0.51 -6.33
CA GLY A 96 -12.49 -0.89 -5.95
C GLY A 96 -13.13 -1.33 -4.63
N THR A 97 -13.77 -0.45 -3.86
CA THR A 97 -14.34 -0.78 -2.54
C THR A 97 -15.82 -0.39 -2.41
N GLY A 98 -16.46 -0.77 -1.30
CA GLY A 98 -17.88 -0.48 -1.03
C GLY A 98 -18.88 -1.26 -1.87
N LYS A 99 -18.45 -2.30 -2.60
CA LYS A 99 -19.29 -3.13 -3.45
C LYS A 99 -19.89 -4.30 -2.68
N THR A 100 -21.16 -4.57 -2.93
CA THR A 100 -21.86 -5.78 -2.49
C THR A 100 -22.07 -6.68 -3.69
N PHE A 101 -21.73 -7.97 -3.55
CA PHE A 101 -21.92 -8.95 -4.61
C PHE A 101 -23.39 -9.15 -4.91
N VAL A 102 -23.74 -9.10 -6.20
CA VAL A 102 -25.05 -9.54 -6.73
C VAL A 102 -24.83 -10.52 -7.89
N ASN A 103 -25.80 -11.40 -8.14
CA ASN A 103 -25.63 -12.46 -9.16
C ASN A 103 -25.40 -11.90 -10.57
N GLU A 104 -25.93 -10.72 -10.86
CA GLU A 104 -25.78 -9.99 -12.13
C GLU A 104 -24.33 -9.57 -12.39
N ASP A 105 -23.50 -9.47 -11.34
CA ASP A 105 -22.09 -9.15 -11.48
C ASP A 105 -21.36 -10.20 -12.31
N ASN A 106 -21.78 -11.47 -12.26
CA ASN A 106 -21.19 -12.57 -13.04
C ASN A 106 -21.29 -12.31 -14.56
N GLN A 107 -22.32 -11.62 -15.02
CA GLN A 107 -22.50 -11.29 -16.45
C GLN A 107 -21.49 -10.24 -16.94
N ARG A 108 -20.95 -9.43 -16.01
CA ARG A 108 -20.00 -8.34 -16.30
C ARG A 108 -18.76 -8.47 -15.40
N TRP A 109 -18.37 -9.72 -15.12
CA TRP A 109 -17.44 -10.05 -14.05
C TRP A 109 -16.13 -9.22 -14.08
N PRO A 110 -15.41 -9.12 -15.21
CA PRO A 110 -14.18 -8.32 -15.25
C PRO A 110 -14.42 -6.84 -14.96
N THR A 111 -15.54 -6.28 -15.44
CA THR A 111 -15.88 -4.87 -15.22
C THR A 111 -16.10 -4.57 -13.75
N VAL A 112 -16.73 -5.48 -13.00
CA VAL A 112 -17.04 -5.28 -11.59
C VAL A 112 -15.85 -5.58 -10.68
N THR A 113 -15.09 -6.63 -11.00
CA THR A 113 -14.09 -7.18 -10.07
C THR A 113 -12.65 -6.78 -10.35
N ARG A 114 -12.31 -6.33 -11.57
CA ARG A 114 -10.97 -5.77 -11.82
C ARG A 114 -10.66 -4.56 -10.93
N PRO A 115 -11.58 -3.59 -10.71
CA PRO A 115 -11.32 -2.49 -9.78
C PRO A 115 -11.03 -2.94 -8.35
N ILE A 116 -11.68 -4.01 -7.87
CA ILE A 116 -11.42 -4.58 -6.53
C ILE A 116 -9.96 -5.06 -6.42
N ILE A 117 -9.51 -5.80 -7.43
CA ILE A 117 -8.16 -6.37 -7.48
C ILE A 117 -7.10 -5.28 -7.66
N GLU A 118 -7.38 -4.30 -8.52
CA GLU A 118 -6.52 -3.15 -8.76
C GLU A 118 -6.31 -2.33 -7.48
N ALA A 119 -7.39 -2.01 -6.78
CA ALA A 119 -7.32 -1.31 -5.49
C ALA A 119 -6.49 -2.07 -4.46
N PHE A 120 -6.70 -3.38 -4.36
CA PHE A 120 -5.89 -4.21 -3.47
C PHE A 120 -4.41 -4.20 -3.84
N PHE A 121 -4.06 -4.35 -5.11
CA PHE A 121 -2.66 -4.36 -5.53
C PHE A 121 -1.96 -3.02 -5.32
N HIS A 122 -2.64 -1.90 -5.61
CA HIS A 122 -2.08 -0.57 -5.34
C HIS A 122 -1.91 -0.33 -3.84
N ALA A 123 -2.89 -0.68 -3.01
CA ALA A 123 -2.80 -0.54 -1.56
C ALA A 123 -1.64 -1.39 -1.01
N ARG A 124 -1.57 -2.67 -1.42
CA ARG A 124 -0.50 -3.60 -1.01
C ARG A 124 0.87 -3.14 -1.46
N TYR A 125 1.00 -2.58 -2.66
CA TYR A 125 2.25 -1.99 -3.16
C TYR A 125 2.76 -0.88 -2.24
N PHE A 126 1.89 0.07 -1.86
CA PHE A 126 2.28 1.15 -0.96
C PHE A 126 2.63 0.66 0.45
N LEU A 127 1.90 -0.34 0.96
CA LEU A 127 2.25 -0.99 2.21
C LEU A 127 3.63 -1.67 2.13
N GLU A 128 3.91 -2.38 1.03
CA GLU A 128 5.22 -3.00 0.80
C GLU A 128 6.33 -1.94 0.76
N MET A 129 6.12 -0.81 0.09
CA MET A 129 7.10 0.29 0.07
C MET A 129 7.28 0.88 1.47
N ALA A 130 6.20 1.09 2.23
CA ALA A 130 6.27 1.57 3.61
C ALA A 130 7.12 0.62 4.49
N VAL A 131 6.83 -0.68 4.47
CA VAL A 131 7.56 -1.69 5.24
C VAL A 131 9.02 -1.77 4.81
N LYS A 132 9.28 -1.86 3.50
CA LYS A 132 10.63 -1.98 2.95
C LYS A 132 11.51 -0.80 3.34
N TYR A 133 11.05 0.42 3.10
CA TYR A 133 11.85 1.62 3.35
C TYR A 133 11.86 1.99 4.83
N GLY A 134 10.76 1.80 5.55
CA GLY A 134 10.73 1.95 7.01
C GLY A 134 11.70 0.99 7.72
N THR A 135 11.91 -0.22 7.19
CA THR A 135 12.86 -1.18 7.75
C THR A 135 14.31 -0.81 7.43
N HIS A 136 14.61 -0.46 6.18
CA HIS A 136 15.99 -0.38 5.70
C HIS A 136 16.61 1.03 5.74
N LEU A 137 15.79 2.08 5.72
CA LEU A 137 16.29 3.44 5.84
C LEU A 137 16.61 3.80 7.29
N ARG A 138 17.77 4.44 7.47
CA ARG A 138 18.23 5.02 8.73
C ARG A 138 17.85 6.50 8.85
N CYS A 139 17.72 7.17 7.72
CA CYS A 139 17.28 8.56 7.60
C CYS A 139 16.37 8.70 6.37
N SER A 140 15.66 9.83 6.23
CA SER A 140 14.96 10.16 4.99
C SER A 140 15.98 10.64 3.94
N PRO A 141 16.19 9.92 2.83
CA PRO A 141 17.20 10.30 1.85
C PRO A 141 16.71 11.37 0.87
N ALA A 142 17.54 12.37 0.59
CA ALA A 142 17.39 13.34 -0.48
C ALA A 142 17.56 12.68 -1.87
N GLN A 143 18.48 11.71 -2.00
CA GLN A 143 18.54 10.85 -3.19
C GLN A 143 17.49 9.76 -3.08
N MET A 144 16.39 9.91 -3.82
CA MET A 144 15.21 9.07 -3.66
C MET A 144 15.29 7.78 -4.49
N PRO A 145 15.44 6.59 -3.87
CA PRO A 145 15.15 5.35 -4.58
C PRO A 145 13.66 5.30 -4.94
N SER A 146 13.31 4.74 -6.10
CA SER A 146 11.96 4.86 -6.67
C SER A 146 10.83 4.45 -5.73
N GLY A 147 11.04 3.46 -4.86
CA GLY A 147 10.00 3.06 -3.91
C GLY A 147 9.84 3.98 -2.70
N TRP A 148 10.91 4.64 -2.23
CA TRP A 148 10.78 5.73 -1.25
C TRP A 148 10.08 6.93 -1.89
N ALA A 149 10.45 7.22 -3.13
CA ALA A 149 9.86 8.28 -3.91
C ALA A 149 8.35 8.04 -4.17
N ALA A 150 7.96 6.80 -4.46
CA ALA A 150 6.55 6.40 -4.56
C ALA A 150 5.82 6.51 -3.21
N PHE A 151 6.46 6.11 -2.11
CA PHE A 151 5.89 6.31 -0.77
C PHE A 151 5.64 7.79 -0.47
N LEU A 152 6.56 8.70 -0.83
CA LEU A 152 6.34 10.15 -0.68
C LEU A 152 5.23 10.69 -1.60
N GLU A 153 5.13 10.18 -2.83
CA GLU A 153 4.06 10.51 -3.77
C GLU A 153 2.67 10.22 -3.18
N LEU A 154 2.53 9.12 -2.44
CA LEU A 154 1.27 8.76 -1.75
C LEU A 154 0.82 9.86 -0.78
N TYR A 155 1.74 10.60 -0.17
CA TYR A 155 1.43 11.70 0.77
C TYR A 155 1.50 13.09 0.12
N ASN A 156 1.64 13.15 -1.21
CA ASN A 156 1.81 14.39 -1.98
C ASN A 156 3.03 15.21 -1.51
N LEU A 157 4.13 14.52 -1.18
CA LEU A 157 5.39 15.11 -0.69
C LEU A 157 6.53 15.02 -1.71
N ARG A 158 6.20 14.76 -2.97
CA ARG A 158 7.17 14.67 -4.06
C ARG A 158 7.06 15.84 -5.02
#